data_AF-A0A7E4ZRX7-F1
#
_entry.id   AF-A0A7E4ZRX7-F1
#
_cell.length_a   1.000
_cell.length_b   1.000
_cell.length_c   1.000
_cell.angle_alpha   90.00
_cell.angle_beta   90.00
_cell.angle_gamma   90.00
#
_symmetry.space_group_name_H-M   'P 1'
#
loop_
_entity.id
_entity.type
_entity.pdbx_description
1 polymer ?
#
loop_
_entity_poly.entity_id
_entity_poly.type
_entity_poly.pdbx_seq_one_letter_code
_entity_poly.pdbx_strand_id
1 'polypeptide(L)'
;MMRSYPIKPLALHERVHEFDSGRPMNTLTIKGEFSISEAHEWLAACVSQVPERCPATDSVSYMLRSTENGGTVLHAFQKDNSAIYKTDSVSTIIIIRDVVSKITTHRKIRVHMSIDMNPATIKHTLRLIHPKMEYYANLMKNEELARGLRELESSFTDLSFLSPEQMNILRRHDELVQELHDKKTQFDRTLGVLTDLYVDMHKLEGANPKHKTQELLDLLSTDYSLEGVLAFFDIPNQVVHR
;
A
#
# COMPACT_ATOMS: atom_id res chain seq x y z
N MET A 1 32.40 5.21 16.65
CA MET A 1 31.16 6.02 16.64
C MET A 1 30.02 5.14 16.15
N MET A 2 28.96 4.99 16.95
CA MET A 2 27.75 4.26 16.55
C MET A 2 26.97 5.12 15.53
N ARG A 3 26.75 4.61 14.32
CA ARG A 3 25.89 5.26 13.32
C ARG A 3 24.47 4.77 13.51
N SER A 4 23.51 5.69 13.61
CA SER A 4 22.08 5.39 13.71
C SER A 4 21.38 5.91 12.48
N TYR A 5 20.53 5.08 11.86
CA TYR A 5 19.78 5.41 10.66
C TYR A 5 18.29 5.19 10.95
N PRO A 6 17.51 6.25 11.21
CA PRO A 6 16.09 6.11 11.52
C PRO A 6 15.31 5.73 10.26
N ILE A 7 14.49 4.70 10.35
CA ILE A 7 13.51 4.36 9.30
C ILE A 7 12.30 5.27 9.47
N LYS A 8 11.99 6.04 8.43
CA LYS A 8 10.86 6.97 8.41
C LYS A 8 9.53 6.21 8.17
N PRO A 9 8.39 6.68 8.71
CA PRO A 9 7.09 6.02 8.53
C PRO A 9 6.69 5.80 7.07
N LEU A 10 7.02 6.75 6.19
CA LEU A 10 6.79 6.69 4.74
C LEU A 10 8.13 6.55 3.99
N ALA A 11 9.03 5.69 4.48
CA ALA A 11 10.37 5.50 3.90
C ALA A 11 10.35 5.04 2.43
N LEU A 12 9.24 4.45 1.97
CA LEU A 12 9.05 3.94 0.61
C LEU A 12 8.37 4.95 -0.33
N HIS A 13 8.37 6.22 0.04
CA HIS A 13 7.91 7.31 -0.82
C HIS A 13 9.10 8.02 -1.47
N GLU A 14 9.05 8.10 -2.80
CA GLU A 14 10.08 8.74 -3.62
C GLU A 14 9.55 10.02 -4.26
N ARG A 15 10.42 11.02 -4.44
CA ARG A 15 10.03 12.29 -5.05
C ARG A 15 9.77 12.10 -6.54
N VAL A 16 8.65 12.67 -6.99
CA VAL A 16 8.26 12.72 -8.40
C VAL A 16 7.93 14.16 -8.79
N HIS A 17 7.82 14.42 -10.09
CA HIS A 17 7.54 15.76 -10.63
C HIS A 17 6.10 15.92 -11.11
N GLU A 18 5.41 14.81 -11.36
CA GLU A 18 4.03 14.81 -11.85
C GLU A 18 3.32 13.50 -11.48
N PHE A 19 2.00 13.57 -11.43
CA PHE A 19 1.10 12.43 -11.39
C PHE A 19 -0.23 12.81 -12.04
N ASP A 20 -1.02 11.80 -12.38
CA ASP A 20 -2.35 11.98 -12.96
C ASP A 20 -3.30 12.72 -11.99
N SER A 21 -3.74 13.92 -12.38
CA SER A 21 -4.67 14.75 -11.60
C SER A 21 -6.09 14.19 -11.53
N GLY A 22 -6.44 13.20 -12.36
CA GLY A 22 -7.75 12.55 -12.37
C GLY A 22 -7.94 11.50 -11.27
N ARG A 23 -6.90 11.21 -10.49
CA ARG A 23 -6.96 10.22 -9.40
C ARG A 23 -7.90 10.67 -8.28
N PRO A 24 -8.67 9.75 -7.67
CA PRO A 24 -9.41 10.06 -6.46
C PRO A 24 -8.42 10.36 -5.33
N MET A 25 -8.68 11.39 -4.53
CA MET A 25 -7.77 11.83 -3.47
C MET A 25 -8.52 12.00 -2.16
N ASN A 26 -7.95 11.46 -1.08
CA ASN A 26 -8.25 11.84 0.29
C ASN A 26 -7.48 13.13 0.60
N THR A 27 -8.05 14.01 1.42
CA THR A 27 -7.42 15.30 1.78
C THR A 27 -7.36 15.48 3.29
N LEU A 28 -6.16 15.60 3.84
CA LEU A 28 -5.90 16.00 5.22
C LEU A 28 -5.55 17.49 5.21
N THR A 29 -6.38 18.28 5.86
CA THR A 29 -6.16 19.71 6.06
C THR A 29 -5.81 19.97 7.51
N ILE A 30 -4.70 20.67 7.72
CA ILE A 30 -4.21 21.09 9.04
C ILE A 30 -4.15 22.61 9.04
N LYS A 31 -4.82 23.25 10.00
CA LYS A 31 -4.81 24.70 10.21
C LYS A 31 -4.49 25.01 11.66
N GLY A 32 -3.80 26.13 11.91
CA GLY A 32 -3.42 26.52 13.26
C GLY A 32 -2.38 27.63 13.24
N GLU A 33 -1.81 27.95 14.39
CA GLU A 33 -0.72 28.91 14.53
C GLU A 33 0.61 28.16 14.46
N PHE A 34 1.16 28.03 13.26
CA PHE A 34 2.45 27.38 13.01
C PHE A 34 3.12 27.98 11.77
N SER A 35 4.43 27.95 11.77
CA SER A 35 5.26 28.37 10.65
C SER A 35 5.34 27.30 9.55
N ILE A 36 5.66 27.72 8.33
CA ILE A 36 6.00 26.80 7.23
C ILE A 36 7.15 25.86 7.60
N SER A 37 8.10 26.31 8.42
CA SER A 37 9.22 25.48 8.87
C SER A 37 8.76 24.33 9.77
N GLU A 38 7.80 24.57 10.66
CA GLU A 38 7.21 23.52 11.49
C GLU A 38 6.41 22.51 10.64
N ALA A 39 5.60 23.01 9.71
CA ALA A 39 4.86 22.14 8.79
C ALA A 39 5.80 21.27 7.95
N HIS A 40 6.85 21.87 7.39
CA HIS A 40 7.89 21.20 6.62
C HIS A 40 8.58 20.09 7.44
N GLU A 41 8.92 20.36 8.71
CA GLU A 41 9.50 19.37 9.61
C GLU A 41 8.58 18.16 9.83
N TRP A 42 7.26 18.36 9.91
CA TRP A 42 6.31 17.25 10.06
C TRP A 42 6.35 16.30 8.87
N LEU A 43 6.46 16.83 7.65
CA LEU A 43 6.59 16.01 6.45
C LEU A 43 7.96 15.33 6.38
N ALA A 44 9.04 16.05 6.73
CA ALA A 44 10.39 15.47 6.83
C ALA A 44 10.52 14.39 7.93
N ALA A 45 9.66 14.42 8.94
CA ALA A 45 9.52 13.34 9.92
C ALA A 45 8.86 12.09 9.32
N CYS A 46 8.02 12.25 8.29
CA CYS A 46 7.32 11.17 7.61
C CYS A 46 8.14 10.55 6.46
N VAL A 47 8.83 11.35 5.65
CA VAL A 47 9.37 10.96 4.34
C VAL A 47 10.88 11.25 4.24
N SER A 48 11.64 10.30 3.67
CA SER A 48 13.11 10.44 3.54
C SER A 48 13.55 11.40 2.44
N GLN A 49 12.76 11.57 1.37
CA GLN A 49 13.10 12.40 0.20
C GLN A 49 12.73 13.89 0.35
N VAL A 50 12.52 14.36 1.57
CA VAL A 50 12.29 15.78 1.87
C VAL A 50 13.58 16.34 2.47
N PRO A 51 14.11 17.48 1.97
CA PRO A 51 15.29 18.10 2.53
C PRO A 51 15.13 18.36 4.03
N GLU A 52 16.21 18.31 4.81
CA GLU A 52 16.13 18.59 6.26
C GLU A 52 15.78 20.05 6.56
N ARG A 53 16.19 20.97 5.68
CA ARG A 53 15.95 22.41 5.85
C ARG A 53 14.78 22.85 4.99
N CYS A 54 13.88 23.64 5.60
CA CYS A 54 12.80 24.29 4.87
C CYS A 54 13.39 25.27 3.83
N PRO A 55 12.93 25.23 2.57
CA PRO A 55 13.24 26.27 1.59
C PRO A 55 12.79 27.67 2.06
N ALA A 56 13.53 28.71 1.67
CA ALA A 56 13.20 30.10 1.96
C ALA A 56 12.15 30.63 0.97
N THR A 57 10.91 30.18 1.14
CA THR A 57 9.77 30.47 0.26
C THR A 57 8.49 30.61 1.07
N ASP A 58 7.52 31.38 0.57
CA ASP A 58 6.21 31.59 1.25
C ASP A 58 5.33 30.33 1.26
N SER A 59 5.60 29.38 0.36
CA SER A 59 4.94 28.08 0.32
C SER A 59 5.86 27.02 -0.30
N VAL A 60 5.64 25.76 0.08
CA VAL A 60 6.42 24.62 -0.39
C VAL A 60 5.47 23.52 -0.83
N SER A 61 5.82 22.85 -1.93
CA SER A 61 5.07 21.69 -2.41
C SER A 61 5.97 20.53 -2.80
N TYR A 62 5.55 19.32 -2.42
CA TYR A 62 6.21 18.07 -2.77
C TYR A 62 5.21 17.10 -3.38
N MET A 63 5.63 16.41 -4.44
CA MET A 63 4.92 15.27 -5.00
C MET A 63 5.76 14.02 -4.76
N LEU A 64 5.12 12.98 -4.23
CA LEU A 64 5.75 11.76 -3.79
C LEU A 64 4.95 10.57 -4.33
N ARG A 65 5.62 9.46 -4.59
CA ARG A 65 5.01 8.21 -5.04
C ARG A 65 5.53 7.03 -4.21
N SER A 66 4.63 6.16 -3.77
CA SER A 66 4.96 4.92 -3.07
C SER A 66 5.54 3.87 -4.02
N THR A 67 6.58 3.17 -3.59
CA THR A 67 7.17 2.04 -4.35
C THR A 67 6.51 0.69 -4.07
N GLU A 68 5.63 0.58 -3.06
CA GLU A 68 4.99 -0.70 -2.66
C GLU A 68 3.51 -0.78 -3.00
N ASN A 69 2.75 0.33 -2.84
CA ASN A 69 1.28 0.34 -2.94
C ASN A 69 0.78 0.49 -4.39
N GLY A 70 1.41 -0.18 -5.35
CA GLY A 70 1.07 -0.03 -6.78
C GLY A 70 1.26 1.40 -7.32
N GLY A 71 2.07 2.23 -6.65
CA GLY A 71 2.32 3.60 -7.10
C GLY A 71 1.29 4.64 -6.65
N THR A 72 0.68 4.48 -5.47
CA THR A 72 -0.10 5.55 -4.82
C THR A 72 0.74 6.82 -4.67
N VAL A 73 0.10 7.98 -4.72
CA VAL A 73 0.75 9.29 -4.72
C VAL A 73 0.38 10.11 -3.50
N LEU A 74 1.27 11.00 -3.12
CA LEU A 74 1.11 11.98 -2.05
C LEU A 74 1.53 13.35 -2.57
N HIS A 75 0.61 14.30 -2.55
CA HIS A 75 0.87 15.72 -2.77
C HIS A 75 0.81 16.44 -1.43
N ALA A 76 1.94 17.02 -1.02
CA ALA A 76 2.02 17.88 0.14
C ALA A 76 2.12 19.34 -0.31
N PHE A 77 1.31 20.20 0.30
CA PHE A 77 1.37 21.65 0.13
C PHE A 77 1.37 22.31 1.50
N GLN A 78 2.34 23.18 1.75
CA GLN A 78 2.60 23.76 3.06
C GLN A 78 2.86 25.25 2.93
N LYS A 79 2.29 26.03 3.86
CA LYS A 79 2.55 27.46 4.06
C LYS A 79 2.31 27.80 5.53
N ASP A 80 2.57 29.05 5.90
CA ASP A 80 2.23 29.50 7.25
C ASP A 80 0.75 29.25 7.56
N ASN A 81 0.51 28.71 8.77
CA ASN A 81 -0.80 28.41 9.33
C ASN A 81 -1.63 27.36 8.56
N SER A 82 -1.08 26.72 7.52
CA SER A 82 -1.81 25.73 6.73
C SER A 82 -0.92 24.66 6.08
N ALA A 83 -1.25 23.39 6.32
CA ALA A 83 -0.68 22.25 5.60
C ALA A 83 -1.80 21.39 5.02
N ILE A 84 -1.66 20.99 3.75
CA ILE A 84 -2.62 20.16 3.02
C ILE A 84 -1.86 18.97 2.46
N TYR A 85 -2.35 17.76 2.76
CA TYR A 85 -1.84 16.51 2.22
C TYR A 85 -2.94 15.83 1.44
N LYS A 86 -2.72 15.60 0.15
CA LYS A 86 -3.64 14.88 -0.74
C LYS A 86 -3.02 13.57 -1.16
N THR A 87 -3.75 12.47 -1.03
CA THR A 87 -3.24 11.14 -1.42
C THR A 87 -4.38 10.21 -1.81
N ASP A 88 -4.12 9.35 -2.79
CA ASP A 88 -5.01 8.27 -3.19
C ASP A 88 -4.91 7.03 -2.26
N SER A 89 -4.10 7.11 -1.19
CA SER A 89 -3.90 6.04 -0.20
C SER A 89 -4.45 6.41 1.19
N VAL A 90 -5.38 5.59 1.68
CA VAL A 90 -5.96 5.73 3.04
C VAL A 90 -4.89 5.55 4.12
N SER A 91 -4.07 4.51 4.03
CA SER A 91 -2.99 4.26 5.00
C SER A 91 -2.00 5.43 5.07
N THR A 92 -1.64 6.01 3.92
CA THR A 92 -0.71 7.15 3.88
C THR A 92 -1.27 8.36 4.62
N ILE A 93 -2.57 8.67 4.45
CA ILE A 93 -3.17 9.83 5.12
C ILE A 93 -3.28 9.66 6.64
N ILE A 94 -3.56 8.43 7.08
CA ILE A 94 -3.59 8.06 8.50
C ILE A 94 -2.20 8.18 9.13
N ILE A 95 -1.17 7.65 8.46
CA ILE A 95 0.23 7.73 8.94
C ILE A 95 0.64 9.19 9.14
N ILE A 96 0.37 10.06 8.16
CA ILE A 96 0.71 11.48 8.27
C ILE A 96 -0.06 12.13 9.43
N ARG A 97 -1.38 11.90 9.54
CA ARG A 97 -2.19 12.42 10.64
C ARG A 97 -1.61 12.02 12.00
N ASP A 98 -1.29 10.74 12.19
CA ASP A 98 -0.83 10.21 13.47
C ASP A 98 0.55 10.74 13.85
N VAL A 99 1.46 10.83 12.88
CA VAL A 99 2.80 11.42 13.10
C VAL A 99 2.68 12.91 13.44
N VAL A 100 1.92 13.68 12.66
CA VAL A 100 1.75 15.12 12.91
C VAL A 100 1.07 15.34 14.26
N SER A 101 0.00 14.60 14.56
CA SER A 101 -0.74 14.68 15.83
C SER A 101 0.18 14.44 17.02
N LYS A 102 1.06 13.44 16.93
CA LYS A 102 2.07 13.15 17.95
C LYS A 102 3.05 14.31 18.13
N ILE A 103 3.55 14.88 17.03
CA ILE A 103 4.49 16.01 17.08
C ILE A 103 3.83 17.25 17.67
N THR A 104 2.64 17.64 17.20
CA THR A 104 1.94 18.84 17.66
C THR A 104 1.53 18.73 19.12
N THR A 105 1.07 17.54 19.55
CA THR A 105 0.75 17.28 20.96
C THR A 105 1.99 17.40 21.85
N HIS A 106 3.11 16.78 21.44
CA HIS A 106 4.36 16.84 22.19
C HIS A 106 4.89 18.27 22.33
N ARG A 107 4.79 19.07 21.25
CA ARG A 107 5.24 20.46 21.22
C ARG A 107 4.22 21.48 21.71
N LYS A 108 3.01 21.03 22.07
CA LYS A 108 1.89 21.88 22.49
C LYS A 108 1.46 22.91 21.44
N ILE A 109 1.64 22.58 20.16
CA ILE A 109 1.16 23.39 19.03
C ILE A 109 -0.34 23.13 18.85
N ARG A 110 -1.15 24.18 18.95
CA ARG A 110 -2.61 24.07 18.77
C ARG A 110 -2.93 24.05 17.28
N VAL A 111 -3.46 22.92 16.81
CA VAL A 111 -3.89 22.75 15.43
C VAL A 111 -5.27 22.13 15.36
N HIS A 112 -6.00 22.46 14.30
CA HIS A 112 -7.21 21.79 13.87
C HIS A 112 -6.87 20.91 12.66
N MET A 113 -7.20 19.62 12.75
CA MET A 113 -7.02 18.65 11.67
C MET A 113 -8.38 18.14 11.19
N SER A 114 -8.57 18.08 9.89
CA SER A 114 -9.77 17.52 9.26
C SER A 114 -9.37 16.63 8.09
N ILE A 115 -9.99 15.44 7.99
CA ILE A 115 -9.81 14.54 6.85
C ILE A 115 -11.11 14.51 6.05
N ASP A 116 -10.99 14.76 4.75
CA ASP A 116 -12.02 14.54 3.75
C ASP A 116 -11.67 13.26 2.97
N MET A 117 -12.49 12.22 3.14
CA MET A 117 -12.27 10.91 2.54
C MET A 117 -13.02 10.78 1.23
N ASN A 118 -12.34 10.30 0.20
CA ASN A 118 -12.98 9.94 -1.06
C ASN A 118 -13.13 8.40 -1.13
N PRO A 119 -14.36 7.86 -1.07
CA PRO A 119 -14.59 6.40 -1.07
C PRO A 119 -14.01 5.68 -2.28
N ALA A 120 -13.85 6.37 -3.42
CA ALA A 120 -13.27 5.77 -4.63
C ALA A 120 -11.77 5.44 -4.48
N THR A 121 -11.07 6.00 -3.49
CA THR A 121 -9.62 5.76 -3.26
C THR A 121 -9.30 4.32 -2.92
N ILE A 122 -10.22 3.62 -2.25
CA ILE A 122 -10.03 2.22 -1.87
C ILE A 122 -10.04 1.33 -3.10
N LYS A 123 -11.10 1.41 -3.90
CA LYS A 123 -11.20 0.67 -5.17
C LYS A 123 -10.06 1.04 -6.13
N HIS A 124 -9.64 2.30 -6.13
CA HIS A 124 -8.48 2.74 -6.91
C HIS A 124 -7.18 2.06 -6.44
N THR A 125 -6.88 2.07 -5.14
CA THR A 125 -5.68 1.43 -4.58
C THR A 125 -5.67 -0.08 -4.84
N LEU A 126 -6.80 -0.76 -4.68
CA LEU A 126 -6.93 -2.18 -4.98
C LEU A 126 -6.60 -2.49 -6.46
N ARG A 127 -7.08 -1.63 -7.39
CA ARG A 127 -6.74 -1.75 -8.82
C ARG A 127 -5.27 -1.45 -9.12
N LEU A 128 -4.62 -0.55 -8.38
CA LEU A 128 -3.18 -0.30 -8.54
C LEU A 128 -2.35 -1.51 -8.12
N ILE A 129 -2.76 -2.23 -7.08
CA ILE A 129 -2.07 -3.41 -6.56
C ILE A 129 -2.38 -4.66 -7.40
N HIS A 130 -3.54 -4.70 -8.06
CA HIS A 130 -4.05 -5.85 -8.80
C HIS A 130 -3.05 -6.51 -9.77
N PRO A 131 -2.35 -5.79 -10.68
CA PRO A 131 -1.45 -6.45 -11.63
C PRO A 131 -0.34 -7.26 -10.95
N LYS A 132 0.13 -6.80 -9.78
CA LYS A 132 1.15 -7.50 -9.00
C LYS A 132 0.58 -8.77 -8.36
N MET A 133 -0.64 -8.69 -7.83
CA MET A 133 -1.34 -9.85 -7.26
C MET A 133 -1.74 -10.89 -8.33
N GLU A 134 -2.21 -10.44 -9.49
CA GLU A 134 -2.53 -11.31 -10.62
C GLU A 134 -1.28 -12.08 -11.10
N TYR A 135 -0.15 -11.39 -11.19
CA TYR A 135 1.13 -12.04 -11.49
C TYR A 135 1.48 -13.14 -10.48
N TYR A 136 1.34 -12.88 -9.18
CA TYR A 136 1.60 -13.90 -8.15
C TYR A 136 0.62 -15.07 -8.21
N ALA A 137 -0.68 -14.80 -8.40
CA ALA A 137 -1.69 -15.85 -8.54
C ALA A 137 -1.39 -16.77 -9.74
N ASN A 138 -1.02 -16.19 -10.88
CA ASN A 138 -0.63 -16.95 -12.06
C ASN A 138 0.67 -17.74 -11.84
N LEU A 139 1.65 -17.16 -11.15
CA LEU A 139 2.90 -17.85 -10.83
C LEU A 139 2.66 -19.07 -9.94
N MET A 140 1.85 -18.93 -8.88
CA MET A 140 1.49 -20.03 -7.99
C MET A 140 0.73 -21.13 -8.72
N LYS A 141 -0.26 -20.76 -9.55
CA LYS A 141 -1.04 -21.71 -10.36
C LYS A 141 -0.17 -22.48 -11.35
N ASN A 142 0.78 -21.80 -12.00
CA ASN A 142 1.70 -22.44 -12.93
C ASN A 142 2.68 -23.37 -12.23
N GLU A 143 3.17 -23.02 -11.04
CA GLU A 143 4.01 -23.91 -10.22
C GLU A 143 3.25 -25.15 -9.79
N GLU A 144 2.01 -25.00 -9.30
CA GLU A 144 1.17 -26.12 -8.90
C GLU A 144 0.93 -27.10 -10.06
N LEU A 145 0.60 -26.55 -11.25
CA LEU A 145 0.45 -27.34 -12.46
C LEU A 145 1.78 -28.01 -12.86
N ALA A 146 2.90 -27.29 -12.81
CA ALA A 146 4.22 -27.84 -13.14
C ALA A 146 4.59 -29.00 -12.21
N ARG A 147 4.29 -28.90 -10.91
CA ARG A 147 4.51 -29.98 -9.93
C ARG A 147 3.70 -31.22 -10.30
N GLY A 148 2.41 -31.07 -10.59
CA GLY A 148 1.57 -32.19 -11.04
C GLY A 148 2.07 -32.81 -12.35
N LEU A 149 2.54 -32.00 -13.30
CA LEU A 149 3.11 -32.49 -14.56
C LEU A 149 4.44 -33.25 -14.36
N ARG A 150 5.29 -32.81 -13.41
CA ARG A 150 6.53 -33.53 -13.04
C ARG A 150 6.26 -34.91 -12.45
N GLU A 151 5.20 -35.03 -11.65
CA GLU A 151 4.75 -36.32 -11.11
C GLU A 151 4.29 -37.26 -12.23
N LEU A 152 3.60 -36.72 -13.25
CA LEU A 152 3.20 -37.48 -14.44
C LEU A 152 4.40 -37.91 -15.29
N GLU A 153 5.36 -37.01 -15.54
CA GLU A 153 6.62 -37.34 -16.26
C GLU A 153 7.39 -38.47 -15.57
N SER A 154 7.37 -38.50 -14.24
CA SER A 154 8.02 -39.57 -13.47
C SER A 154 7.26 -40.91 -13.54
N SER A 155 5.96 -40.87 -13.83
CA SER A 155 5.06 -42.03 -13.80
C SER A 155 4.83 -42.65 -15.19
N PHE A 156 4.98 -41.89 -16.27
CA PHE A 156 4.67 -42.30 -17.63
C PHE A 156 5.83 -42.05 -18.59
N THR A 157 6.12 -43.00 -19.47
CA THR A 157 7.17 -42.87 -20.50
C THR A 157 6.70 -42.10 -21.73
N ASP A 158 5.40 -42.09 -22.00
CA ASP A 158 4.79 -41.32 -23.09
C ASP A 158 4.04 -40.12 -22.52
N LEU A 159 4.30 -38.93 -23.07
CA LEU A 159 3.69 -37.65 -22.71
C LEU A 159 2.95 -37.02 -23.90
N SER A 160 2.69 -37.78 -24.98
CA SER A 160 2.01 -37.32 -26.18
C SER A 160 0.59 -36.80 -25.95
N PHE A 161 -0.02 -37.15 -24.80
CA PHE A 161 -1.33 -36.66 -24.38
C PHE A 161 -1.31 -35.24 -23.80
N LEU A 162 -0.13 -34.69 -23.47
CA LEU A 162 0.00 -33.33 -22.94
C LEU A 162 -0.10 -32.30 -24.06
N SER A 163 -0.77 -31.18 -23.77
CA SER A 163 -0.84 -30.06 -24.69
C SER A 163 0.54 -29.37 -24.82
N PRO A 164 0.80 -28.63 -25.92
CA PRO A 164 2.03 -27.84 -26.06
C PRO A 164 2.24 -26.84 -24.91
N GLU A 165 1.16 -26.29 -24.36
CA GLU A 165 1.19 -25.37 -23.22
C GLU A 165 1.64 -26.09 -21.93
N GLN A 166 1.06 -27.26 -21.65
CA GLN A 166 1.47 -28.08 -20.50
C GLN A 166 2.93 -28.52 -20.61
N MET A 167 3.37 -28.94 -21.80
CA MET A 167 4.77 -29.28 -22.06
C MET A 167 5.70 -28.09 -21.83
N ASN A 168 5.28 -26.87 -22.18
CA ASN A 168 6.06 -25.67 -21.92
C ASN A 168 6.15 -25.36 -20.41
N ILE A 169 5.05 -25.51 -19.66
CA ILE A 169 5.03 -25.33 -18.20
C ILE A 169 5.93 -26.37 -17.51
N LEU A 170 5.84 -27.64 -17.92
CA LEU A 170 6.69 -28.73 -17.40
C LEU A 170 8.18 -28.44 -17.60
N ARG A 171 8.58 -27.97 -18.79
CA ARG A 171 9.98 -27.60 -19.08
C ARG A 171 10.50 -26.45 -18.21
N ARG A 172 9.61 -25.53 -17.82
CA ARG A 172 9.93 -24.36 -16.99
C ARG A 172 9.77 -24.62 -15.49
N HIS A 173 9.53 -25.85 -15.07
CA HIS A 173 9.29 -26.20 -13.66
C HIS A 173 10.33 -25.58 -12.70
N ASP A 174 11.63 -25.80 -12.97
CA ASP A 174 12.69 -25.34 -12.06
C ASP A 174 12.80 -23.81 -12.04
N GLU A 175 12.52 -23.15 -13.17
CA GLU A 175 12.45 -21.69 -13.26
C GLU A 175 11.27 -21.15 -12.43
N LEU A 176 10.09 -21.76 -12.55
CA LEU A 176 8.88 -21.36 -11.82
C LEU A 176 9.06 -21.50 -10.30
N VAL A 177 9.67 -22.61 -9.86
CA VAL A 177 9.97 -22.86 -8.44
C VAL A 177 10.96 -21.82 -7.91
N GLN A 178 12.02 -21.52 -8.66
CA GLN A 178 13.01 -20.51 -8.26
C GLN A 178 12.39 -19.10 -8.24
N GLU A 179 11.60 -18.74 -9.25
CA GLU A 179 10.91 -17.46 -9.32
C GLU A 179 9.94 -17.29 -8.15
N LEU A 180 9.15 -18.31 -7.82
CA LEU A 180 8.24 -18.27 -6.67
C LEU A 180 8.99 -18.10 -5.35
N HIS A 181 10.10 -18.81 -5.17
CA HIS A 181 10.99 -18.65 -4.02
C HIS A 181 11.50 -17.21 -3.90
N ASP A 182 12.03 -16.65 -4.99
CA ASP A 182 12.65 -15.32 -5.02
C ASP A 182 11.64 -14.18 -4.82
N LYS A 183 10.36 -14.44 -5.16
CA LYS A 183 9.25 -13.50 -5.04
C LYS A 183 8.46 -13.61 -3.73
N LYS A 184 8.70 -14.67 -2.93
CA LYS A 184 7.93 -14.95 -1.71
C LYS A 184 7.86 -13.75 -0.76
N THR A 185 9.01 -13.10 -0.51
CA THR A 185 9.06 -11.95 0.41
C THR A 185 8.25 -10.77 -0.12
N GLN A 186 8.28 -10.52 -1.43
CA GLN A 186 7.55 -9.43 -2.06
C GLN A 186 6.05 -9.72 -2.13
N PHE A 187 5.66 -11.01 -2.24
CA PHE A 187 4.28 -11.44 -2.11
C PHE A 187 3.76 -11.20 -0.68
N ASP A 188 4.47 -11.70 0.34
CA ASP A 188 4.11 -11.53 1.75
C ASP A 188 3.95 -10.05 2.13
N ARG A 189 4.84 -9.18 1.62
CA ARG A 189 4.70 -7.72 1.78
C ARG A 189 3.44 -7.17 1.13
N THR A 190 3.10 -7.64 -0.06
CA THR A 190 1.90 -7.18 -0.79
C THR A 190 0.62 -7.61 -0.06
N LEU A 191 0.60 -8.80 0.55
CA LEU A 191 -0.48 -9.24 1.44
C LEU A 191 -0.61 -8.36 2.67
N GLY A 192 0.52 -8.02 3.30
CA GLY A 192 0.58 -7.09 4.43
C GLY A 192 -0.01 -5.71 4.07
N VAL A 193 0.37 -5.15 2.92
CA VAL A 193 -0.16 -3.87 2.42
C VAL A 193 -1.68 -3.89 2.26
N LEU A 194 -2.23 -4.95 1.65
CA LEU A 194 -3.69 -5.07 1.45
C LEU A 194 -4.44 -5.25 2.77
N THR A 195 -3.83 -5.98 3.70
CA THR A 195 -4.39 -6.23 5.02
C THR A 195 -4.38 -4.96 5.88
N ASP A 196 -3.28 -4.20 5.86
CA ASP A 196 -3.17 -2.91 6.52
C ASP A 196 -4.16 -1.90 5.94
N LEU A 197 -4.33 -1.88 4.61
CA LEU A 197 -5.35 -1.04 3.95
C LEU A 197 -6.76 -1.36 4.46
N TYR A 198 -7.11 -2.64 4.61
CA TYR A 198 -8.41 -3.05 5.14
C TYR A 198 -8.60 -2.61 6.60
N VAL A 199 -7.56 -2.79 7.42
CA VAL A 199 -7.56 -2.36 8.82
C VAL A 199 -7.73 -0.84 8.93
N ASP A 200 -6.98 -0.09 8.13
CA ASP A 200 -6.97 1.37 8.12
C ASP A 200 -8.28 1.99 7.65
N MET A 201 -8.91 1.39 6.63
CA MET A 201 -10.27 1.76 6.20
C MET A 201 -11.26 1.71 7.37
N HIS A 202 -11.32 0.60 8.10
CA HIS A 202 -12.26 0.44 9.20
C HIS A 202 -11.90 1.25 10.45
N LYS A 203 -10.61 1.52 10.70
CA LYS A 203 -10.21 2.44 11.77
C LYS A 203 -10.82 3.83 11.59
N LEU A 204 -10.94 4.32 10.35
CA LEU A 204 -11.57 5.61 10.07
C LEU A 204 -13.08 5.60 10.31
N GLU A 205 -13.71 4.45 10.16
CA GLU A 205 -15.13 4.21 10.47
C GLU A 205 -15.37 3.96 11.98
N GLY A 206 -14.32 3.90 12.79
CA GLY A 206 -14.40 3.57 14.22
C GLY A 206 -14.59 2.08 14.52
N ALA A 207 -14.41 1.20 13.53
CA ALA A 207 -14.54 -0.25 13.65
C ALA A 207 -13.18 -0.94 13.81
N ASN A 208 -13.17 -2.13 14.42
CA ASN A 208 -11.98 -2.96 14.56
C ASN A 208 -12.17 -4.29 13.80
N PRO A 209 -11.57 -4.44 12.60
CA PRO A 209 -11.87 -5.57 11.72
C PRO A 209 -11.00 -6.81 11.97
N LYS A 210 -10.31 -6.90 13.11
CA LYS A 210 -9.34 -7.98 13.42
C LYS A 210 -9.83 -9.40 13.13
N HIS A 211 -11.12 -9.67 13.31
CA HIS A 211 -11.69 -11.00 13.09
C HIS A 211 -11.76 -11.40 11.61
N LYS A 212 -11.90 -10.43 10.69
CA LYS A 212 -11.96 -10.65 9.24
C LYS A 212 -10.60 -10.57 8.54
N THR A 213 -9.56 -10.20 9.27
CA THR A 213 -8.19 -10.07 8.74
C THR A 213 -7.68 -11.43 8.23
N GLN A 214 -7.99 -12.51 8.94
CA GLN A 214 -7.60 -13.86 8.49
C GLN A 214 -8.38 -14.29 7.24
N GLU A 215 -9.70 -14.04 7.20
CA GLU A 215 -10.53 -14.32 6.02
C GLU A 215 -10.02 -13.61 4.77
N LEU A 216 -9.57 -12.36 4.91
CA LEU A 216 -8.95 -11.62 3.81
C LEU A 216 -7.64 -12.26 3.38
N LEU A 217 -6.77 -12.65 4.31
CA LEU A 217 -5.52 -13.32 3.98
C LEU A 217 -5.75 -14.61 3.20
N ASP A 218 -6.71 -15.43 3.65
CA ASP A 218 -7.05 -16.70 3.00
C ASP A 218 -7.58 -16.47 1.57
N LEU A 219 -8.42 -15.45 1.37
CA LEU A 219 -8.88 -15.02 0.05
C LEU A 219 -7.72 -14.58 -0.86
N LEU A 220 -6.80 -13.77 -0.33
CA LEU A 220 -5.67 -13.24 -1.10
C LEU A 220 -4.62 -14.30 -1.44
N SER A 221 -4.46 -15.33 -0.61
CA SER A 221 -3.45 -16.38 -0.82
C SER A 221 -3.94 -17.57 -1.64
N THR A 222 -5.24 -17.87 -1.61
CA THR A 222 -5.78 -19.15 -2.11
C THR A 222 -6.62 -19.00 -3.36
N ASP A 223 -7.49 -17.99 -3.42
CA ASP A 223 -8.45 -17.79 -4.52
C ASP A 223 -8.54 -16.30 -4.89
N TYR A 224 -7.39 -15.73 -5.20
CA TYR A 224 -7.30 -14.31 -5.53
C TYR A 224 -8.09 -14.00 -6.81
N SER A 225 -9.06 -13.10 -6.69
CA SER A 225 -9.68 -12.39 -7.80
C SER A 225 -9.90 -10.92 -7.41
N LEU A 226 -9.78 -10.01 -8.38
CA LEU A 226 -10.02 -8.58 -8.09
C LEU A 226 -11.46 -8.36 -7.61
N GLU A 227 -12.42 -9.03 -8.25
CA GLU A 227 -13.84 -8.97 -7.93
C GLU A 227 -14.12 -9.49 -6.52
N GLY A 228 -13.51 -10.62 -6.14
CA GLY A 228 -13.63 -11.16 -4.79
C GLY A 228 -13.09 -10.20 -3.73
N VAL A 229 -11.93 -9.58 -3.98
CA VAL A 229 -11.34 -8.60 -3.05
C VAL A 229 -12.17 -7.32 -2.99
N LEU A 230 -12.65 -6.81 -4.12
CA LEU A 230 -13.53 -5.64 -4.15
C LEU A 230 -14.83 -5.90 -3.37
N ALA A 231 -15.45 -7.07 -3.58
CA ALA A 231 -16.64 -7.49 -2.86
C ALA A 231 -16.36 -7.58 -1.35
N PHE A 232 -15.21 -8.16 -0.95
CA PHE A 232 -14.82 -8.26 0.45
C PHE A 232 -14.70 -6.89 1.13
N PHE A 233 -14.13 -5.90 0.44
CA PHE A 233 -13.97 -4.52 0.95
C PHE A 233 -15.29 -3.74 0.96
N ASP A 234 -16.25 -4.08 0.10
CA ASP A 234 -17.57 -3.43 0.06
C ASP A 234 -18.53 -3.93 1.17
N ILE A 235 -18.22 -5.03 1.88
CA ILE A 235 -19.08 -5.57 2.94
C ILE A 235 -19.03 -4.65 4.18
N PRO A 236 -20.15 -4.03 4.58
CA PRO A 236 -20.21 -3.25 5.81
C PRO A 236 -19.89 -4.16 7.00
N ASN A 237 -18.98 -3.75 7.88
CA ASN A 237 -18.83 -4.45 9.13
C ASN A 237 -20.10 -4.27 9.94
N GLN A 238 -20.78 -5.39 10.24
CA GLN A 238 -21.88 -5.38 11.18
C GLN A 238 -21.34 -4.83 12.50
N VAL A 239 -21.83 -3.65 12.88
CA VAL A 239 -21.55 -3.04 14.17
C VAL A 239 -22.11 -4.02 15.21
N VAL A 240 -21.23 -4.79 15.85
CA VAL A 240 -21.60 -5.52 17.06
C VAL A 240 -21.80 -4.47 18.13
N HIS A 241 -23.03 -3.98 18.25
CA HIS A 241 -23.46 -3.24 19.43
C HIS A 241 -23.23 -4.15 20.63
N ARG A 242 -22.27 -3.77 21.47
CA ARG A 242 -22.16 -4.28 22.84
C ARG A 242 -23.17 -3.57 23.71
#